data_AF-A0A7C3IJZ7-F1
#
_entry.id   AF-A0A7C3IJZ7-F1
#
_cell.length_a   1.000
_cell.length_b   1.000
_cell.length_c   1.000
_cell.angle_alpha   90.00
_cell.angle_beta   90.00
_cell.angle_gamma   90.00
#
_symmetry.space_group_name_H-M   'P 1'
#
loop_
_entity.id
_entity.type
_entity.pdbx_description
1 polymer ?
#
loop_
_entity_poly.entity_id
_entity_poly.type
_entity_poly.pdbx_seq_one_letter_code
_entity_poly.pdbx_strand_id
1 'polypeptide(L)'
;MADNVTEITPTTATYYALPWFAGAEKSKSSEGSNQLSLEVLGPGIDWIKSEFRQSWVESLKKVERAKPGSREKLEACVVLADLQRDLACYLFFVGQNPEARKELGPGIREAIFGEGKYSLANCLGEDGRGRVEGSLAGAISNLTFFDLISRASPNLAARPDFSTMIVGGKEDAELKIDVVLDFGTRKNGKRVLRIIQLKTDRAGQVIVEKVDPNSLKTSYSGGSVSRRDAGIMVRGARETYPDCELEFFVVTVPSFDSPAVYNIFGRINQQNLSLVGVFREEALRTGLLPSIKNKNG
;
A
#
# COMPACT_ATOMS: atom_id res chain seq x y z
N MET A 1 -16.97 -9.14 -38.39
CA MET A 1 -17.80 -8.64 -37.28
C MET A 1 -16.85 -7.89 -36.38
N ALA A 2 -17.02 -6.57 -36.28
CA ALA A 2 -16.13 -5.71 -35.52
C ALA A 2 -16.47 -5.88 -34.04
N ASP A 3 -15.51 -6.34 -33.25
CA ASP A 3 -15.63 -6.40 -31.81
C ASP A 3 -15.65 -4.98 -31.26
N ASN A 4 -16.80 -4.59 -30.69
CA ASN A 4 -16.95 -3.37 -29.92
C ASN A 4 -16.10 -3.50 -28.64
N VAL A 5 -14.82 -3.13 -28.74
CA VAL A 5 -14.00 -2.78 -27.59
C VAL A 5 -14.64 -1.54 -26.97
N THR A 6 -15.49 -1.75 -25.97
CA THR A 6 -16.01 -0.66 -25.17
C THR A 6 -14.81 -0.09 -24.43
N GLU A 7 -14.35 1.09 -24.85
CA GLU A 7 -13.37 1.87 -24.10
C GLU A 7 -13.85 1.92 -22.66
N ILE A 8 -13.09 1.27 -21.77
CA ILE A 8 -13.17 1.55 -20.34
C ILE A 8 -12.58 2.94 -20.22
N THR A 9 -13.45 3.95 -20.37
CA THR A 9 -13.14 5.30 -19.92
C THR A 9 -12.59 5.12 -18.51
N PRO A 10 -11.36 5.54 -18.22
CA PRO A 10 -10.94 5.64 -16.85
C PRO A 10 -11.98 6.56 -16.24
N THR A 11 -12.87 6.01 -15.40
CA THR A 11 -13.38 6.83 -14.32
C THR A 11 -12.08 7.29 -13.67
N THR A 12 -11.69 8.53 -13.94
CA THR A 12 -11.05 9.39 -12.97
C THR A 12 -11.73 9.00 -11.68
N ALA A 13 -11.08 8.11 -10.92
CA ALA A 13 -11.47 7.83 -9.57
C ALA A 13 -11.43 9.22 -8.99
N THR A 14 -12.62 9.79 -8.80
CA THR A 14 -12.77 11.06 -8.15
C THR A 14 -11.95 10.87 -6.91
N TYR A 15 -10.80 11.55 -6.83
CA TYR A 15 -10.12 11.71 -5.58
C TYR A 15 -11.24 12.23 -4.70
N TYR A 16 -11.80 11.38 -3.84
CA TYR A 16 -12.57 11.90 -2.73
C TYR A 16 -11.52 12.77 -2.07
N ALA A 17 -11.66 14.08 -2.25
CA ALA A 17 -10.89 15.07 -1.53
C ALA A 17 -11.38 14.88 -0.10
N LEU A 18 -10.88 13.81 0.54
CA LEU A 18 -11.27 13.46 1.88
C LEU A 18 -10.96 14.72 2.67
N PRO A 19 -11.86 15.16 3.57
CA PRO A 19 -11.69 16.43 4.25
C PRO A 19 -10.29 16.60 4.87
N TRP A 20 -9.68 15.49 5.29
CA TRP A 20 -8.30 15.41 5.79
C TRP A 20 -7.22 15.46 4.68
N PHE A 21 -7.47 14.95 3.47
CA PHE A 21 -6.55 15.01 2.31
C PHE A 21 -6.41 16.44 1.77
N ALA A 22 -7.52 17.16 1.63
CA ALA A 22 -7.52 18.55 1.20
C ALA A 22 -6.84 19.47 2.24
N GLY A 23 -6.96 19.15 3.52
CA GLY A 23 -6.19 19.79 4.59
C GLY A 23 -4.70 19.48 4.52
N ALA A 24 -4.34 18.23 4.20
CA ALA A 24 -2.97 17.76 4.06
C ALA A 24 -2.21 18.40 2.88
N GLU A 25 -2.87 18.58 1.74
CA GLU A 25 -2.27 19.25 0.58
C GLU A 25 -2.01 20.74 0.85
N LYS A 26 -2.90 21.40 1.61
CA LYS A 26 -2.74 22.81 1.98
C LYS A 26 -1.59 23.03 2.97
N SER A 27 -1.42 22.15 3.97
CA SER A 27 -0.35 22.27 4.97
C SER A 27 1.05 21.99 4.42
N LYS A 28 1.18 21.20 3.33
CA LYS A 28 2.46 20.96 2.64
C LYS A 28 3.07 22.24 2.05
N SER A 29 2.25 23.26 1.79
CA SER A 29 2.70 24.51 1.15
C SER A 29 3.41 25.50 2.08
N SER A 30 3.30 25.33 3.41
CA SER A 30 3.73 26.38 4.35
C SER A 30 4.94 26.06 5.24
N GLU A 31 5.24 24.80 5.58
CA GLU A 31 6.22 24.54 6.68
C GLU A 31 7.22 23.39 6.50
N GLY A 32 7.28 22.69 5.36
CA GLY A 32 8.32 21.68 5.12
C GLY A 32 8.33 20.48 6.08
N SER A 33 7.34 20.38 6.98
CA SER A 33 7.12 19.22 7.84
C SER A 33 5.97 18.38 7.28
N ASN A 34 6.18 17.06 7.13
CA ASN A 34 5.14 16.11 6.73
C ASN A 34 4.18 15.76 7.90
N GLN A 35 4.13 16.58 8.95
CA GLN A 35 3.27 16.35 10.11
C GLN A 35 1.98 17.15 9.98
N LEU A 36 0.86 16.41 9.90
CA LEU A 36 -0.48 17.00 9.90
C LEU A 36 -0.98 17.18 11.33
N SER A 37 -1.72 18.26 11.59
CA SER A 37 -2.31 18.55 12.90
C SER A 37 -3.46 17.60 13.24
N LEU A 38 -3.83 17.55 14.53
CA LEU A 38 -5.01 16.81 14.99
C LEU A 38 -6.30 17.33 14.36
N GLU A 39 -6.41 18.64 14.09
CA GLU A 39 -7.60 19.23 13.46
C GLU A 39 -7.79 18.72 12.03
N VAL A 40 -6.69 18.49 11.30
CA VAL A 40 -6.73 17.93 9.94
C VAL A 40 -7.02 16.43 9.98
N LEU A 41 -6.43 15.70 10.92
CA LEU A 41 -6.53 14.23 10.98
C LEU A 41 -7.79 13.73 11.68
N GLY A 42 -8.29 14.43 12.69
CA GLY A 42 -9.44 14.04 13.51
C GLY A 42 -10.68 13.60 12.71
N PRO A 43 -11.11 14.34 11.68
CA PRO A 43 -12.25 13.96 10.84
C PRO A 43 -12.11 12.60 10.15
N GLY A 44 -10.89 12.08 9.99
CA GLY A 44 -10.66 10.77 9.39
C GLY A 44 -11.26 9.61 10.20
N ILE A 45 -11.40 9.75 11.53
CA ILE A 45 -12.09 8.73 12.35
C ILE A 45 -13.57 8.65 11.98
N ASP A 46 -14.22 9.81 11.82
CA ASP A 46 -15.65 9.86 11.50
C ASP A 46 -15.90 9.34 10.08
N TRP A 47 -15.00 9.61 9.15
CA TRP A 47 -15.00 8.98 7.82
C TRP A 47 -14.91 7.45 7.88
N ILE A 48 -13.98 6.89 8.68
CA ILE A 48 -13.90 5.42 8.90
C ILE A 48 -15.24 4.88 9.41
N LYS A 49 -15.82 5.56 10.40
CA LYS A 49 -17.09 5.19 11.04
C LYS A 49 -18.33 5.46 10.17
N SER A 50 -18.21 5.99 8.97
CA SER A 50 -19.35 6.33 8.12
C SER A 50 -19.15 5.84 6.69
N GLU A 51 -18.74 6.72 5.79
CA GLU A 51 -18.67 6.52 4.35
C GLU A 51 -17.73 5.37 3.97
N PHE A 52 -16.56 5.31 4.61
CA PHE A 52 -15.60 4.23 4.37
C PHE A 52 -16.21 2.89 4.73
N ARG A 53 -16.74 2.74 5.97
CA ARG A 53 -17.34 1.47 6.40
C ARG A 53 -18.44 1.02 5.47
N GLN A 54 -19.37 1.92 5.13
CA GLN A 54 -20.52 1.57 4.28
C GLN A 54 -20.05 1.06 2.92
N SER A 55 -19.21 1.84 2.24
CA SER A 55 -18.69 1.51 0.90
C SER A 55 -17.81 0.26 0.90
N TRP A 56 -16.99 0.09 1.93
CA TRP A 56 -16.09 -1.04 2.07
C TRP A 56 -16.84 -2.34 2.37
N VAL A 57 -17.78 -2.34 3.32
CA VAL A 57 -18.58 -3.53 3.66
C VAL A 57 -19.44 -3.96 2.46
N GLU A 58 -20.02 -3.01 1.74
CA GLU A 58 -20.80 -3.30 0.54
C GLU A 58 -19.93 -3.93 -0.56
N SER A 59 -18.79 -3.33 -0.86
CA SER A 59 -17.87 -3.81 -1.89
C SER A 59 -17.28 -5.17 -1.54
N LEU A 60 -16.95 -5.42 -0.26
CA LEU A 60 -16.49 -6.72 0.20
C LEU A 60 -17.54 -7.81 -0.02
N LYS A 61 -18.80 -7.55 0.38
CA LYS A 61 -19.91 -8.48 0.15
C LYS A 61 -20.16 -8.73 -1.34
N LYS A 62 -19.97 -7.72 -2.20
CA LYS A 62 -20.06 -7.89 -3.66
C LYS A 62 -18.96 -8.82 -4.18
N VAL A 63 -17.71 -8.64 -3.77
CA VAL A 63 -16.57 -9.51 -4.17
C VAL A 63 -16.79 -10.97 -3.74
N GLU A 64 -17.32 -11.20 -2.55
CA GLU A 64 -17.59 -12.53 -2.00
C GLU A 64 -18.69 -13.28 -2.77
N ARG A 65 -19.73 -12.55 -3.21
CA ARG A 65 -20.90 -13.14 -3.89
C ARG A 65 -20.71 -13.26 -5.41
N ALA A 66 -19.91 -12.38 -6.01
CA ALA A 66 -19.72 -12.32 -7.43
C ALA A 66 -18.90 -13.51 -7.97
N LYS A 67 -19.27 -13.97 -9.17
CA LYS A 67 -18.59 -15.10 -9.84
C LYS A 67 -17.11 -14.77 -10.10
N PRO A 68 -16.19 -15.76 -9.95
CA PRO A 68 -14.79 -15.55 -10.30
C PRO A 68 -14.63 -15.03 -11.74
N GLY A 69 -13.86 -13.97 -11.91
CA GLY A 69 -13.60 -13.36 -13.22
C GLY A 69 -14.74 -12.52 -13.81
N SER A 70 -15.86 -12.33 -13.09
CA SER A 70 -16.91 -11.43 -13.57
C SER A 70 -16.48 -9.97 -13.52
N ARG A 71 -17.05 -9.16 -14.42
CA ARG A 71 -16.85 -7.71 -14.43
C ARG A 71 -17.25 -7.06 -13.10
N GLU A 72 -18.38 -7.48 -12.54
CA GLU A 72 -18.86 -7.02 -11.22
C GLU A 72 -17.84 -7.28 -10.11
N LYS A 73 -17.23 -8.47 -10.09
CA LYS A 73 -16.19 -8.81 -9.10
C LYS A 73 -14.98 -7.90 -9.26
N LEU A 74 -14.57 -7.65 -10.51
CA LEU A 74 -13.42 -6.81 -10.79
C LEU A 74 -13.66 -5.35 -10.37
N GLU A 75 -14.80 -4.78 -10.75
CA GLU A 75 -15.18 -3.41 -10.37
C GLU A 75 -15.23 -3.26 -8.84
N ALA A 76 -15.80 -4.24 -8.13
CA ALA A 76 -15.81 -4.23 -6.66
C ALA A 76 -14.41 -4.38 -6.04
N CYS A 77 -13.51 -5.17 -6.65
CA CYS A 77 -12.11 -5.26 -6.22
C CYS A 77 -11.37 -3.94 -6.40
N VAL A 78 -11.58 -3.23 -7.51
CA VAL A 78 -10.97 -1.90 -7.76
C VAL A 78 -11.42 -0.91 -6.69
N VAL A 79 -12.73 -0.84 -6.40
CA VAL A 79 -13.28 0.04 -5.36
C VAL A 79 -12.70 -0.31 -3.98
N LEU A 80 -12.59 -1.60 -3.64
CA LEU A 80 -11.96 -2.02 -2.38
C LEU A 80 -10.51 -1.57 -2.30
N ALA A 81 -9.73 -1.76 -3.36
CA ALA A 81 -8.33 -1.38 -3.39
C ALA A 81 -8.14 0.14 -3.24
N ASP A 82 -8.98 0.96 -3.87
CA ASP A 82 -8.95 2.42 -3.67
C ASP A 82 -9.29 2.83 -2.23
N LEU A 83 -10.34 2.25 -1.64
CA LEU A 83 -10.70 2.50 -0.24
C LEU A 83 -9.55 2.10 0.70
N GLN A 84 -8.96 0.94 0.45
CA GLN A 84 -7.84 0.41 1.23
C GLN A 84 -6.58 1.28 1.10
N ARG A 85 -6.27 1.79 -0.09
CA ARG A 85 -5.22 2.80 -0.31
C ARG A 85 -5.48 4.06 0.52
N ASP A 86 -6.71 4.58 0.48
CA ASP A 86 -7.06 5.81 1.18
C ASP A 86 -6.96 5.64 2.70
N LEU A 87 -7.39 4.49 3.22
CA LEU A 87 -7.20 4.12 4.62
C LEU A 87 -5.71 4.02 4.97
N ALA A 88 -4.89 3.37 4.12
CA ALA A 88 -3.45 3.29 4.34
C ALA A 88 -2.81 4.68 4.38
N CYS A 89 -3.18 5.58 3.47
CA CYS A 89 -2.69 6.96 3.47
C CYS A 89 -3.06 7.70 4.76
N TYR A 90 -4.30 7.57 5.23
CA TYR A 90 -4.73 8.16 6.49
C TYR A 90 -3.91 7.62 7.67
N LEU A 91 -3.79 6.29 7.76
CA LEU A 91 -3.02 5.61 8.80
C LEU A 91 -1.53 5.96 8.75
N PHE A 92 -0.97 6.22 7.56
CA PHE A 92 0.40 6.69 7.40
C PHE A 92 0.56 8.06 8.07
N PHE A 93 -0.28 9.04 7.75
CA PHE A 93 -0.15 10.39 8.31
C PHE A 93 -0.37 10.43 9.82
N VAL A 94 -1.42 9.76 10.32
CA VAL A 94 -1.59 9.57 11.77
C VAL A 94 -0.35 8.89 12.34
N GLY A 95 0.11 7.83 11.66
CA GLY A 95 1.29 7.07 11.99
C GLY A 95 2.60 7.86 12.03
N GLN A 96 2.73 9.02 11.35
CA GLN A 96 3.92 9.87 11.42
C GLN A 96 3.88 10.88 12.59
N ASN A 97 2.69 11.26 13.06
CA ASN A 97 2.52 12.22 14.15
C ASN A 97 2.35 11.49 15.51
N PRO A 98 3.32 11.58 16.44
CA PRO A 98 3.24 10.91 17.75
C PRO A 98 2.02 11.28 18.58
N GLU A 99 1.61 12.55 18.54
CA GLU A 99 0.42 13.05 19.25
C GLU A 99 -0.84 12.46 18.62
N ALA A 100 -0.97 12.52 17.29
CA ALA A 100 -2.09 11.91 16.58
C ALA A 100 -2.19 10.40 16.81
N ARG A 101 -1.08 9.66 16.81
CA ARG A 101 -1.08 8.22 17.15
C ARG A 101 -1.65 7.97 18.54
N LYS A 102 -1.28 8.81 19.52
CA LYS A 102 -1.71 8.65 20.91
C LYS A 102 -3.19 8.98 21.07
N GLU A 103 -3.63 10.13 20.54
CA GLU A 103 -4.99 10.64 20.73
C GLU A 103 -6.02 9.95 19.82
N LEU A 104 -5.67 9.69 18.56
CA LEU A 104 -6.58 9.11 17.56
C LEU A 104 -6.48 7.58 17.47
N GLY A 105 -5.32 7.00 17.77
CA GLY A 105 -5.05 5.58 17.57
C GLY A 105 -6.04 4.62 18.25
N PRO A 106 -6.41 4.82 19.53
CA PRO A 106 -7.43 3.99 20.19
C PRO A 106 -8.78 4.04 19.46
N GLY A 107 -9.21 5.24 19.04
CA GLY A 107 -10.48 5.43 18.33
C GLY A 107 -10.48 4.81 16.93
N ILE A 108 -9.34 4.87 16.22
CA ILE A 108 -9.17 4.20 14.92
C ILE A 108 -9.20 2.68 15.10
N ARG A 109 -8.48 2.15 16.10
CA ARG A 109 -8.46 0.71 16.40
C ARG A 109 -9.86 0.19 16.73
N GLU A 110 -10.62 0.94 17.53
CA GLU A 110 -12.02 0.61 17.84
C GLU A 110 -12.91 0.66 16.59
N ALA A 111 -12.71 1.65 15.70
CA ALA A 111 -13.48 1.75 14.46
C ALA A 111 -13.18 0.61 13.47
N ILE A 112 -11.99 0.02 13.49
CA ILE A 112 -11.60 -1.08 12.58
C ILE A 112 -11.92 -2.46 13.20
N PHE A 113 -11.49 -2.68 14.44
CA PHE A 113 -11.47 -4.01 15.08
C PHE A 113 -12.34 -4.13 16.33
N GLY A 114 -13.03 -3.06 16.73
CA GLY A 114 -13.82 -3.03 17.95
C GLY A 114 -15.12 -3.82 17.86
N GLU A 115 -15.90 -3.75 18.94
CA GLU A 115 -17.22 -4.41 19.06
C GLU A 115 -18.36 -3.40 18.92
N GLY A 116 -18.06 -2.09 18.88
CA GLY A 116 -19.07 -1.05 18.71
C GLY A 116 -19.86 -1.19 17.39
N LYS A 117 -21.08 -0.65 17.36
CA LYS A 117 -21.95 -0.66 16.15
C LYS A 117 -21.33 0.00 14.92
N TYR A 118 -20.29 0.81 15.13
CA TYR A 118 -19.58 1.50 14.06
C TYR A 118 -18.30 0.80 13.60
N SER A 119 -17.91 -0.30 14.25
CA SER A 119 -16.72 -1.09 13.90
C SER A 119 -16.92 -1.83 12.58
N LEU A 120 -15.86 -1.89 11.75
CA LEU A 120 -15.84 -2.72 10.53
C LEU A 120 -16.05 -4.19 10.88
N ALA A 121 -15.28 -4.70 11.85
CA ALA A 121 -15.33 -6.11 12.24
C ALA A 121 -16.72 -6.50 12.73
N ASN A 122 -17.33 -5.69 13.60
CA ASN A 122 -18.68 -5.96 14.09
C ASN A 122 -19.73 -5.98 12.97
N CYS A 123 -19.61 -5.10 11.98
CA CYS A 123 -20.56 -5.03 10.85
C CYS A 123 -20.50 -6.23 9.88
N LEU A 124 -19.45 -7.05 9.99
CA LEU A 124 -19.31 -8.27 9.21
C LEU A 124 -19.88 -9.52 9.90
N GLY A 125 -20.27 -9.40 11.18
CA GLY A 125 -20.85 -10.50 11.95
C GLY A 125 -19.80 -11.53 12.39
N GLU A 126 -20.16 -12.82 12.33
CA GLU A 126 -19.27 -13.92 12.70
C GLU A 126 -17.98 -13.90 11.87
N ASP A 127 -16.85 -14.12 12.53
CA ASP A 127 -15.49 -13.97 11.97
C ASP A 127 -15.20 -12.60 11.33
N GLY A 128 -15.92 -11.55 11.73
CA GLY A 128 -15.73 -10.22 11.17
C GLY A 128 -14.31 -9.68 11.35
N ARG A 129 -13.65 -10.05 12.46
CA ARG A 129 -12.25 -9.72 12.69
C ARG A 129 -11.33 -10.36 11.63
N GLY A 130 -11.41 -11.67 11.42
CA GLY A 130 -10.56 -12.37 10.45
C GLY A 130 -10.75 -11.84 9.03
N ARG A 131 -11.98 -11.47 8.67
CA ARG A 131 -12.31 -10.86 7.37
C ARG A 131 -11.72 -9.46 7.20
N VAL A 132 -11.80 -8.61 8.22
CA VAL A 132 -11.11 -7.30 8.21
C VAL A 132 -9.60 -7.50 8.12
N GLU A 133 -9.05 -8.43 8.89
CA GLU A 133 -7.61 -8.69 8.90
C GLU A 133 -7.11 -9.16 7.53
N GLY A 134 -7.80 -10.12 6.90
CA GLY A 134 -7.45 -10.61 5.56
C GLY A 134 -7.62 -9.55 4.48
N SER A 135 -8.68 -8.74 4.54
CA SER A 135 -8.96 -7.73 3.53
C SER A 135 -8.03 -6.52 3.63
N LEU A 136 -7.66 -6.08 4.84
CA LEU A 136 -6.76 -4.94 5.05
C LEU A 136 -5.27 -5.30 5.05
N ALA A 137 -4.92 -6.58 4.96
CA ALA A 137 -3.53 -7.05 4.99
C ALA A 137 -2.64 -6.33 3.96
N GLY A 138 -3.11 -6.19 2.71
CA GLY A 138 -2.38 -5.49 1.64
C GLY A 138 -2.14 -4.02 1.97
N ALA A 139 -3.19 -3.27 2.30
CA ALA A 139 -3.07 -1.86 2.65
C ALA A 139 -2.12 -1.59 3.83
N ILE A 140 -2.20 -2.38 4.90
CA ILE A 140 -1.31 -2.18 6.04
C ILE A 140 0.11 -2.67 5.73
N SER A 141 0.29 -3.64 4.83
CA SER A 141 1.62 -4.07 4.37
C SER A 141 2.39 -2.94 3.68
N ASN A 142 1.70 -2.06 2.94
CA ASN A 142 2.31 -0.86 2.40
C ASN A 142 2.95 -0.05 3.54
N LEU A 143 2.24 0.18 4.64
CA LEU A 143 2.75 0.93 5.80
C LEU A 143 4.00 0.27 6.40
N THR A 144 4.00 -1.06 6.55
CA THR A 144 5.17 -1.80 7.02
C THR A 144 6.37 -1.64 6.08
N PHE A 145 6.12 -1.74 4.77
CA PHE A 145 7.16 -1.56 3.77
C PHE A 145 7.75 -0.15 3.80
N PHE A 146 6.93 0.88 3.99
CA PHE A 146 7.40 2.26 4.11
C PHE A 146 8.14 2.52 5.44
N ASP A 147 7.72 1.93 6.55
CA ASP A 147 8.48 1.98 7.80
C ASP A 147 9.87 1.36 7.61
N LEU A 148 9.96 0.20 6.93
CA LEU A 148 11.23 -0.44 6.58
C LEU A 148 12.12 0.47 5.73
N ILE A 149 11.61 1.06 4.65
CA ILE A 149 12.36 2.01 3.81
C ILE A 149 12.87 3.19 4.65
N SER A 150 12.00 3.78 5.47
CA SER A 150 12.32 4.97 6.26
C SER A 150 13.44 4.77 7.27
N ARG A 151 13.48 3.58 7.88
CA ARG A 151 14.52 3.24 8.84
C ARG A 151 15.78 2.69 8.18
N ALA A 152 15.64 1.98 7.05
CA ALA A 152 16.78 1.48 6.29
C ALA A 152 17.57 2.60 5.61
N SER A 153 16.89 3.66 5.16
CA SER A 153 17.51 4.81 4.53
C SER A 153 16.71 6.11 4.75
N PRO A 154 16.97 6.84 5.84
CA PRO A 154 16.25 8.09 6.16
C PRO A 154 16.31 9.13 5.03
N ASN A 155 17.46 9.23 4.35
CA ASN A 155 17.68 10.15 3.23
C ASN A 155 16.83 9.83 2.00
N LEU A 156 16.43 8.57 1.83
CA LEU A 156 15.56 8.15 0.74
C LEU A 156 14.09 8.27 1.11
N ALA A 157 13.72 8.16 2.39
CA ALA A 157 12.32 8.30 2.80
C ALA A 157 11.81 9.74 2.82
N ALA A 158 12.70 10.74 2.81
CA ALA A 158 12.31 12.14 2.65
C ALA A 158 11.90 12.49 1.21
N ARG A 159 12.10 11.60 0.22
CA ARG A 159 11.94 11.92 -1.21
C ARG A 159 10.56 11.61 -1.81
N PRO A 160 9.87 10.54 -1.41
CA PRO A 160 8.60 10.22 -2.04
C PRO A 160 7.39 10.79 -1.30
N ASP A 161 6.38 11.22 -2.05
CA ASP A 161 5.05 11.48 -1.51
C ASP A 161 4.25 10.19 -1.43
N PHE A 162 4.00 9.68 -0.20
CA PHE A 162 3.39 8.38 0.06
C PHE A 162 2.10 8.13 -0.74
N SER A 163 1.24 9.15 -0.89
CA SER A 163 -0.01 9.08 -1.64
C SER A 163 0.17 8.84 -3.14
N THR A 164 1.34 9.18 -3.69
CA THR A 164 1.68 8.97 -5.10
C THR A 164 2.38 7.64 -5.35
N MET A 165 2.73 6.92 -4.28
CA MET A 165 3.48 5.67 -4.36
C MET A 165 2.61 4.43 -4.31
N ILE A 166 1.56 4.45 -3.48
CA ILE A 166 0.54 3.39 -3.54
C ILE A 166 -0.31 3.69 -4.76
N VAL A 167 -0.43 2.72 -5.66
CA VAL A 167 -1.14 2.92 -6.92
C VAL A 167 -2.66 2.93 -6.72
N GLY A 168 -3.39 3.29 -7.78
CA GLY A 168 -4.84 3.22 -7.79
C GLY A 168 -5.37 1.80 -7.72
N GLY A 169 -6.66 1.66 -7.40
CA GLY A 169 -7.30 0.37 -7.27
C GLY A 169 -7.26 -0.46 -8.55
N LYS A 170 -7.18 0.18 -9.72
CA LYS A 170 -7.02 -0.51 -11.01
C LYS A 170 -5.65 -1.16 -11.13
N GLU A 171 -4.58 -0.40 -10.89
CA GLU A 171 -3.22 -0.91 -10.95
C GLU A 171 -2.98 -2.04 -9.94
N ASP A 172 -3.56 -1.95 -8.74
CA ASP A 172 -3.52 -3.03 -7.75
C ASP A 172 -4.32 -4.26 -8.23
N ALA A 173 -5.64 -4.10 -8.40
CA ALA A 173 -6.53 -5.23 -8.64
C ALA A 173 -6.26 -5.91 -9.98
N GLU A 174 -6.03 -5.14 -11.05
CA GLU A 174 -5.84 -5.63 -12.42
C GLU A 174 -4.37 -5.87 -12.76
N LEU A 175 -3.49 -4.92 -12.43
CA LEU A 175 -2.09 -4.98 -12.85
C LEU A 175 -1.17 -5.64 -11.81
N LYS A 176 -1.66 -5.96 -10.60
CA LYS A 176 -0.86 -6.59 -9.54
C LYS A 176 0.33 -5.74 -9.10
N ILE A 177 0.18 -4.42 -9.17
CA ILE A 177 1.16 -3.45 -8.70
C ILE A 177 0.61 -2.90 -7.38
N ASP A 178 1.31 -3.06 -6.27
CA ASP A 178 0.90 -2.46 -4.99
C ASP A 178 1.55 -1.07 -4.83
N VAL A 179 2.81 -0.96 -5.23
CA VAL A 179 3.63 0.24 -5.01
C VAL A 179 4.50 0.56 -6.22
N VAL A 180 4.62 1.86 -6.53
CA VAL A 180 5.61 2.42 -7.46
C VAL A 180 6.54 3.35 -6.68
N LEU A 181 7.82 3.01 -6.60
CA LEU A 181 8.83 3.89 -6.00
C LEU A 181 9.61 4.65 -7.06
N ASP A 182 9.71 5.97 -6.86
CA ASP A 182 10.67 6.83 -7.52
C ASP A 182 11.61 7.48 -6.50
N PHE A 183 12.91 7.20 -6.63
CA PHE A 183 13.94 7.80 -5.80
C PHE A 183 14.65 8.99 -6.49
N GLY A 184 14.14 9.44 -7.63
CA GLY A 184 14.75 10.46 -8.48
C GLY A 184 15.96 9.96 -9.28
N THR A 185 16.14 8.63 -9.35
CA THR A 185 17.27 8.02 -10.05
C THR A 185 17.03 7.94 -11.54
N ARG A 186 18.11 8.07 -12.33
CA ARG A 186 18.08 7.91 -13.80
C ARG A 186 19.03 6.82 -14.26
N LYS A 187 18.64 6.12 -15.33
CA LYS A 187 19.47 5.12 -16.04
C LYS A 187 19.31 5.36 -17.53
N ASN A 188 20.42 5.50 -18.25
CA ASN A 188 20.41 5.83 -19.69
C ASN A 188 19.53 7.06 -20.03
N GLY A 189 19.59 8.09 -19.18
CA GLY A 189 18.78 9.31 -19.32
C GLY A 189 17.31 9.20 -18.89
N LYS A 190 16.75 7.99 -18.77
CA LYS A 190 15.37 7.73 -18.36
C LYS A 190 15.20 7.70 -16.84
N ARG A 191 14.03 8.14 -16.36
CA ARG A 191 13.60 8.01 -14.96
C ARG A 191 13.46 6.52 -14.61
N VAL A 192 13.97 6.10 -13.47
CA VAL A 192 13.86 4.71 -13.01
C VAL A 192 12.71 4.59 -12.02
N LEU A 193 11.70 3.79 -12.36
CA LEU A 193 10.60 3.43 -11.48
C LEU A 193 10.77 1.99 -10.99
N ARG A 194 10.50 1.77 -9.70
CA ARG A 194 10.50 0.45 -9.09
C ARG A 194 9.06 0.01 -8.89
N ILE A 195 8.67 -0.99 -9.64
CA ILE A 195 7.32 -1.56 -9.65
C ILE A 195 7.30 -2.74 -8.70
N ILE A 196 6.41 -2.71 -7.72
CA ILE A 196 6.47 -3.63 -6.58
C ILE A 196 5.13 -4.30 -6.41
N GLN A 197 5.17 -5.63 -6.33
CA GLN A 197 4.09 -6.41 -5.75
C GLN A 197 4.45 -6.76 -4.31
N LEU A 198 3.62 -6.34 -3.35
CA LEU A 198 3.80 -6.62 -1.94
C LEU A 198 3.07 -7.89 -1.51
N LYS A 199 3.67 -8.57 -0.54
CA LYS A 199 3.08 -9.69 0.19
C LYS A 199 3.34 -9.54 1.68
N THR A 200 2.47 -10.13 2.48
CA THR A 200 2.59 -10.17 3.93
C THR A 200 2.94 -11.56 4.42
N ASP A 201 3.76 -11.64 5.46
CA ASP A 201 4.03 -12.88 6.17
C ASP A 201 3.76 -12.75 7.68
N ARG A 202 2.98 -13.70 8.22
CA ARG A 202 2.63 -13.74 9.65
C ARG A 202 3.77 -14.16 10.54
N ALA A 203 4.73 -14.94 10.02
CA ALA A 203 5.93 -15.31 10.77
C ALA A 203 6.92 -14.15 10.92
N GLY A 204 6.66 -13.01 10.24
CA GLY A 204 7.45 -11.80 10.38
C GLY A 204 8.69 -11.76 9.50
N GLN A 205 8.71 -12.50 8.39
CA GLN A 205 9.81 -12.50 7.44
C GLN A 205 9.85 -11.23 6.58
N VAL A 206 11.06 -10.88 6.16
CA VAL A 206 11.32 -9.90 5.11
C VAL A 206 12.05 -10.60 3.98
N ILE A 207 11.55 -10.45 2.75
CA ILE A 207 12.19 -11.01 1.56
C ILE A 207 12.09 -9.98 0.44
N VAL A 208 13.20 -9.68 -0.23
CA VAL A 208 13.23 -8.85 -1.44
C VAL A 208 13.70 -9.69 -2.63
N GLU A 209 12.84 -9.83 -3.63
CA GLU A 209 13.19 -10.51 -4.88
C GLU A 209 13.06 -9.58 -6.08
N LYS A 210 14.12 -9.53 -6.90
CA LYS A 210 14.06 -8.87 -8.21
C LYS A 210 13.39 -9.81 -9.22
N VAL A 211 12.44 -9.26 -9.97
CA VAL A 211 11.77 -9.94 -11.08
C VAL A 211 12.52 -9.58 -12.36
N ASP A 212 13.10 -10.59 -13.02
CA ASP A 212 13.66 -10.44 -14.35
C ASP A 212 12.52 -10.59 -15.39
N PRO A 213 12.15 -9.53 -16.12
CA PRO A 213 11.06 -9.61 -17.10
C PRO A 213 11.36 -10.55 -18.27
N ASN A 214 12.62 -10.91 -18.49
CA ASN A 214 13.03 -11.84 -19.55
C ASN A 214 13.09 -13.30 -19.08
N SER A 215 13.07 -13.53 -17.76
CA SER A 215 13.21 -14.85 -17.15
C SER A 215 12.34 -14.98 -15.89
N LEU A 216 11.02 -15.00 -16.11
CA LEU A 216 10.06 -15.12 -15.01
C LEU A 216 10.15 -16.51 -14.36
N LYS A 217 10.40 -16.53 -13.05
CA LYS A 217 10.40 -17.75 -12.22
C LYS A 217 8.99 -18.34 -12.15
N THR A 218 8.89 -19.62 -11.80
CA THR A 218 7.61 -20.31 -11.56
C THR A 218 6.82 -19.64 -10.43
N SER A 219 7.53 -19.19 -9.38
CA SER A 219 6.98 -18.45 -8.26
C SER A 219 8.02 -17.54 -7.60
N TYR A 220 7.52 -16.58 -6.83
CA TYR A 220 8.28 -15.68 -5.96
C TYR A 220 7.68 -15.71 -4.54
N SER A 221 8.44 -15.29 -3.54
CA SER A 221 8.04 -15.19 -2.13
C SER A 221 7.43 -16.48 -1.59
N GLY A 222 8.14 -17.60 -1.77
CA GLY A 222 7.70 -18.91 -1.28
C GLY A 222 6.43 -19.45 -1.93
N GLY A 223 6.02 -18.94 -3.09
CA GLY A 223 4.78 -19.35 -3.77
C GLY A 223 3.67 -18.30 -3.79
N SER A 224 3.83 -17.20 -3.06
CA SER A 224 2.79 -16.17 -2.87
C SER A 224 2.52 -15.31 -4.11
N VAL A 225 3.47 -15.26 -5.05
CA VAL A 225 3.29 -14.64 -6.35
C VAL A 225 3.59 -15.66 -7.44
N SER A 226 2.59 -15.92 -8.28
CA SER A 226 2.72 -16.85 -9.40
C SER A 226 3.47 -16.21 -10.59
N ARG A 227 4.03 -17.05 -11.47
CA ARG A 227 4.56 -16.59 -12.77
C ARG A 227 3.55 -15.74 -13.56
N ARG A 228 2.26 -16.09 -13.46
CA ARG A 228 1.17 -15.38 -14.15
C ARG A 228 1.02 -13.96 -13.60
N ASP A 229 0.98 -13.80 -12.28
CA ASP A 229 0.82 -12.49 -11.64
C ASP A 229 2.03 -11.59 -11.91
N ALA A 230 3.24 -12.13 -11.81
CA ALA A 230 4.46 -11.41 -12.18
C ALA A 230 4.44 -10.97 -13.65
N GLY A 231 3.92 -11.81 -14.56
CA GLY A 231 3.76 -11.45 -15.96
C GLY A 231 2.70 -10.37 -16.22
N ILE A 232 1.62 -10.33 -15.42
CA ILE A 232 0.61 -9.27 -15.47
C ILE A 232 1.23 -7.94 -15.02
N MET A 233 1.94 -7.94 -13.89
CA MET A 233 2.67 -6.78 -13.36
C MET A 233 3.65 -6.20 -14.39
N VAL A 234 4.47 -7.05 -15.03
CA VAL A 234 5.45 -6.60 -16.02
C VAL A 234 4.79 -5.95 -17.24
N ARG A 235 3.73 -6.57 -17.79
CA ARG A 235 3.04 -6.02 -18.97
C ARG A 235 2.31 -4.73 -18.62
N GLY A 236 1.50 -4.74 -17.56
CA GLY A 236 0.70 -3.60 -17.13
C GLY A 236 1.56 -2.37 -16.84
N ALA A 237 2.69 -2.55 -16.15
CA ALA A 237 3.57 -1.42 -15.88
C ALA A 237 4.25 -0.86 -17.14
N ARG A 238 4.62 -1.71 -18.11
CA ARG A 238 5.22 -1.25 -19.38
C ARG A 238 4.24 -0.44 -20.22
N GLU A 239 2.97 -0.83 -20.20
CA GLU A 239 1.89 -0.09 -20.84
C GLU A 239 1.60 1.24 -20.12
N THR A 240 1.64 1.24 -18.78
CA THR A 240 1.34 2.41 -17.95
C THR A 240 2.49 3.43 -17.95
N TYR A 241 3.74 2.98 -18.01
CA TYR A 241 4.94 3.82 -17.86
C TYR A 241 5.94 3.61 -19.02
N PRO A 242 5.55 3.86 -20.28
CA PRO A 242 6.36 3.51 -21.46
C PRO A 242 7.69 4.29 -21.55
N ASP A 243 7.76 5.49 -20.96
CA ASP A 243 8.92 6.37 -21.03
C ASP A 243 9.91 6.18 -19.87
N CYS A 244 9.62 5.28 -18.94
CA CYS A 244 10.45 5.02 -17.77
C CYS A 244 11.30 3.75 -17.96
N GLU A 245 12.44 3.71 -17.28
CA GLU A 245 13.15 2.46 -17.02
C GLU A 245 12.46 1.77 -15.84
N LEU A 246 11.97 0.55 -16.04
CA LEU A 246 11.21 -0.19 -15.03
C LEU A 246 12.05 -1.29 -14.40
N GLU A 247 12.13 -1.29 -13.08
CA GLU A 247 12.68 -2.39 -12.30
C GLU A 247 11.57 -3.05 -11.47
N PHE A 248 11.47 -4.36 -11.53
CA PHE A 248 10.34 -5.10 -10.96
C PHE A 248 10.76 -5.88 -9.71
N PHE A 249 9.94 -5.83 -8.67
CA PHE A 249 10.23 -6.50 -7.41
C PHE A 249 8.99 -7.18 -6.83
N VAL A 250 9.22 -8.30 -6.16
CA VAL A 250 8.28 -8.86 -5.19
C VAL A 250 8.90 -8.68 -3.83
N VAL A 251 8.15 -8.10 -2.90
CA VAL A 251 8.63 -7.88 -1.52
C VAL A 251 7.65 -8.50 -0.54
N THR A 252 8.17 -9.39 0.31
CA THR A 252 7.44 -9.87 1.47
C THR A 252 7.83 -9.03 2.68
N VAL A 253 6.84 -8.54 3.42
CA VAL A 253 7.02 -7.81 4.67
C VAL A 253 6.22 -8.48 5.80
N PRO A 254 6.56 -8.22 7.07
CA PRO A 254 5.75 -8.69 8.18
C PRO A 254 4.31 -8.19 8.08
N SER A 255 3.35 -9.08 8.31
CA SER A 255 1.94 -8.71 8.44
C SER A 255 1.71 -7.86 9.69
N PHE A 256 0.63 -7.09 9.71
CA PHE A 256 0.33 -6.21 10.85
C PHE A 256 -0.11 -6.95 12.12
N ASP A 257 -0.55 -8.20 11.97
CA ASP A 257 -0.85 -9.14 13.05
C ASP A 257 0.38 -9.98 13.48
N SER A 258 1.53 -9.83 12.81
CA SER A 258 2.78 -10.46 13.23
C SER A 258 3.32 -9.80 14.52
N PRO A 259 4.03 -10.55 15.39
CA PRO A 259 4.69 -9.97 16.58
C PRO A 259 5.71 -8.87 16.27
N ALA A 260 6.25 -8.86 15.05
CA ALA A 260 7.21 -7.86 14.59
C ALA A 260 6.58 -6.47 14.42
N VAL A 261 5.27 -6.40 14.15
CA VAL A 261 4.52 -5.16 13.91
C VAL A 261 3.46 -4.98 14.99
N TYR A 262 2.47 -5.88 15.05
CA TYR A 262 1.37 -5.89 16.02
C TYR A 262 0.71 -4.52 16.27
N ASN A 263 0.53 -3.73 15.21
CA ASN A 263 -0.17 -2.44 15.25
C ASN A 263 -0.73 -2.07 13.86
N ILE A 264 -1.79 -1.27 13.85
CA ILE A 264 -2.50 -0.86 12.63
C ILE A 264 -1.73 0.13 11.76
N PHE A 265 -0.66 0.73 12.29
CA PHE A 265 0.16 1.73 11.60
C PHE A 265 1.34 1.10 10.86
N GLY A 266 1.44 -0.23 10.82
CA GLY A 266 2.51 -0.95 10.15
C GLY A 266 3.91 -0.71 10.73
N ARG A 267 4.03 -0.16 11.95
CA ARG A 267 5.35 0.19 12.51
C ARG A 267 6.07 -1.06 13.01
N ILE A 268 7.31 -1.27 12.59
CA ILE A 268 8.18 -2.31 13.14
C ILE A 268 8.49 -1.97 14.60
N ASN A 269 8.25 -2.94 15.48
CA ASN A 269 8.51 -2.86 16.91
C ASN A 269 10.01 -2.70 17.21
N GLN A 270 10.35 -1.99 18.29
CA GLN A 270 11.74 -1.71 18.66
C GLN A 270 12.55 -2.99 18.92
N GLN A 271 11.91 -4.05 19.38
CA GLN A 271 12.53 -5.35 19.62
C GLN A 271 12.91 -6.09 18.33
N ASN A 272 12.37 -5.67 17.18
CA ASN A 272 12.55 -6.32 15.88
C ASN A 272 13.31 -5.44 14.88
N LEU A 273 14.14 -4.51 15.36
CA LEU A 273 14.94 -3.62 14.50
C LEU A 273 15.94 -4.37 13.62
N SER A 274 16.32 -5.60 13.96
CA SER A 274 17.14 -6.46 13.10
C SER A 274 16.51 -6.67 11.71
N LEU A 275 15.17 -6.72 11.61
CA LEU A 275 14.46 -6.83 10.34
C LEU A 275 14.72 -5.65 9.40
N VAL A 276 14.96 -4.45 9.95
CA VAL A 276 15.35 -3.27 9.16
C VAL A 276 16.73 -3.48 8.53
N GLY A 277 17.66 -4.08 9.27
CA GLY A 277 18.99 -4.44 8.78
C GLY A 277 18.92 -5.46 7.64
N VAL A 278 18.18 -6.55 7.85
CA VAL A 278 17.93 -7.59 6.84
C VAL A 278 17.30 -6.99 5.58
N PHE A 279 16.23 -6.20 5.74
CA PHE A 279 15.60 -5.50 4.63
C PHE A 279 16.60 -4.64 3.85
N ARG A 280 17.40 -3.83 4.57
CA ARG A 280 18.36 -2.91 3.96
C ARG A 280 19.39 -3.68 3.12
N GLU A 281 19.96 -4.74 3.67
CA GLU A 281 20.96 -5.55 2.98
C GLU A 281 20.40 -6.19 1.72
N GLU A 282 19.22 -6.82 1.81
CA GLU A 282 18.57 -7.43 0.66
C GLU A 282 18.14 -6.40 -0.39
N ALA A 283 17.55 -5.29 0.04
CA ALA A 283 17.07 -4.25 -0.86
C ALA A 283 18.21 -3.55 -1.60
N LEU A 284 19.37 -3.35 -0.96
CA LEU A 284 20.58 -2.84 -1.62
C LEU A 284 21.16 -3.88 -2.59
N ARG A 285 21.27 -5.14 -2.15
CA ARG A 285 21.80 -6.25 -2.97
C ARG A 285 21.00 -6.47 -4.25
N THR A 286 19.68 -6.35 -4.16
CA THR A 286 18.75 -6.54 -5.29
C THR A 286 18.57 -5.27 -6.13
N GLY A 287 19.01 -4.11 -5.65
CA GLY A 287 18.86 -2.81 -6.31
C GLY A 287 17.51 -2.13 -6.09
N LEU A 288 16.64 -2.68 -5.23
CA LEU A 288 15.42 -2.03 -4.79
C LEU A 288 15.73 -0.68 -4.12
N LEU A 289 16.69 -0.64 -3.21
CA LEU A 289 17.23 0.63 -2.72
C LEU A 289 18.43 1.03 -3.57
N PRO A 290 18.51 2.28 -4.07
CA PRO A 290 19.69 2.75 -4.77
C PRO A 290 20.89 2.82 -3.83
N SER A 291 22.05 2.38 -4.32
CA SER A 291 23.32 2.57 -3.62
C SER A 291 23.64 4.07 -3.58
N ILE A 292 23.56 4.66 -2.38
CA ILE A 292 24.04 6.03 -2.18
C ILE A 292 25.56 5.96 -2.17
N LYS A 293 26.21 6.33 -3.29
CA LYS A 293 27.63 6.70 -3.23
C LYS A 293 27.71 7.95 -2.37
N ASN A 294 28.31 7.87 -1.20
CA ASN A 294 28.70 9.07 -0.48
C ASN A 294 29.62 9.86 -1.42
N LYS A 295 29.19 11.04 -1.88
CA LYS A 295 30.08 12.04 -2.45
C LYS A 295 30.90 12.60 -1.30
N ASN A 296 31.87 11.83 -0.81
CA ASN A 296 32.95 12.19 0.10
C ASN A 296 33.91 10.99 0.11
N GLY A 297 34.75 10.94 -0.91
CA GLY A 297 35.79 9.95 -1.15
C GLY A 297 36.61 10.41 -2.34
#